data_AF-A0A183DG46-F1
#
_entry.id   AF-A0A183DG46-F1
#
_cell.length_a   1.000
_cell.length_b   1.000
_cell.length_c   1.000
_cell.angle_alpha   90.00
_cell.angle_beta   90.00
_cell.angle_gamma   90.00
#
_symmetry.space_group_name_H-M   'P 1'
#
loop_
_entity.id
_entity.type
_entity.pdbx_description
1 polymer ?
#
loop_
_entity_poly.entity_id
_entity_poly.type
_entity_poly.pdbx_seq_one_letter_code
_entity_poly.pdbx_strand_id
1 'polypeptide(L)' 'MTFLIFAIFEVTKEHNEEARRLLTLMGVPVVNAPCEAEAQCAALAKAGKVFATVSEDMDALTFGSPILLRQMVAR' A
#
# COMPACT_ATOMS: atom_id res chain seq x y z
N MET A 1 4.69 -16.74 1.07
CA MET A 1 5.61 -15.59 0.83
C MET A 1 4.73 -14.39 0.56
N THR A 2 4.27 -13.76 1.64
CA THR A 2 3.22 -12.73 1.63
C THR A 2 3.85 -11.40 1.25
N PHE A 3 3.63 -10.94 0.01
CA PHE A 3 4.16 -9.65 -0.44
C PHE A 3 3.33 -8.51 0.16
N LEU A 4 3.82 -7.96 1.27
CA LEU A 4 3.29 -6.74 1.86
C LEU A 4 3.84 -5.56 1.04
N ILE A 5 2.99 -4.94 0.22
CA ILE A 5 3.36 -3.81 -0.62
C ILE A 5 2.89 -2.54 0.09
N PHE A 6 3.83 -1.72 0.52
CA PHE A 6 3.53 -0.38 1.02
C PHE A 6 3.46 0.59 -0.15
N ALA A 7 2.39 1.37 -0.19
CA ALA A 7 2.21 2.49 -1.10
C ALA A 7 2.50 3.79 -0.34
N ILE A 8 3.27 4.67 -0.97
CA ILE A 8 3.73 5.92 -0.35
C ILE A 8 2.68 7.00 -0.60
N PHE A 9 2.22 7.67 0.46
CA PHE A 9 1.31 8.83 0.36
C PHE A 9 2.05 10.08 -0.15
N GLU A 10 1.34 11.04 -0.74
CA GLU A 10 1.89 12.37 -1.06
C GLU A 10 2.14 13.18 0.22
N VAL A 11 3.16 12.78 0.98
CA VAL A 11 3.85 13.64 1.95
C VAL A 11 5.04 14.28 1.22
N THR A 12 5.60 15.37 1.76
CA THR A 12 6.79 16.05 1.24
C THR A 12 7.83 15.08 0.68
N LYS A 13 8.35 15.40 -0.52
CA LYS A 13 9.23 14.51 -1.31
C LYS A 13 10.39 13.92 -0.50
N GLU A 14 10.93 14.69 0.44
CA GLU A 14 12.02 14.27 1.33
C GLU A 14 11.60 13.13 2.28
N HIS A 15 10.43 13.22 2.92
CA HIS A 15 9.93 12.15 3.79
C HIS A 15 9.67 10.86 3.00
N ASN A 16 9.21 10.98 1.77
CA ASN A 16 8.98 9.83 0.90
C ASN A 16 10.28 9.12 0.50
N GLU A 17 11.35 9.88 0.25
CA GLU A 17 12.67 9.31 -0.02
C GLU A 17 13.28 8.64 1.20
N GLU A 18 13.17 9.25 2.39
CA GLU A 18 13.65 8.68 3.65
C GLU A 18 12.89 7.41 4.03
N ALA A 19 11.55 7.44 3.95
CA ALA A 19 10.72 6.27 4.19
C ALA A 19 11.04 5.14 3.21
N ARG A 20 11.24 5.45 1.93
CA ARG A 20 11.67 4.46 0.94
C ARG A 20 13.03 3.86 1.27
N ARG A 21 14.01 4.69 1.66
CA ARG A 21 15.34 4.20 2.07
C ARG A 21 15.23 3.26 3.27
N LEU A 22 14.46 3.64 4.29
CA LEU A 22 14.23 2.81 5.47
C LEU A 22 13.58 1.47 5.11
N LEU A 23 12.50 1.50 4.32
CA LEU A 23 11.80 0.29 3.88
C LEU A 23 12.69 -0.62 3.02
N THR A 24 13.55 -0.04 2.18
CA THR A 24 14.53 -0.78 1.38
C THR A 24 15.57 -1.46 2.26
N LEU A 25 16.04 -0.79 3.31
CA LEU A 25 16.96 -1.37 4.30
C LEU A 25 16.30 -2.50 5.12
N MET A 26 14.99 -2.41 5.37
CA MET A 26 14.20 -3.45 6.03
C MET A 26 13.84 -4.63 5.09
N GLY A 27 14.18 -4.55 3.79
CA GLY A 27 13.86 -5.58 2.81
C GLY A 27 12.39 -5.63 2.40
N VAL A 28 11.61 -4.56 2.66
CA VAL A 28 10.19 -4.48 2.29
C VAL A 28 10.05 -3.92 0.88
N PRO A 29 9.31 -4.58 -0.02
CA PRO A 29 9.08 -4.09 -1.38
C PRO A 29 8.13 -2.90 -1.37
N VAL A 30 8.53 -1.81 -2.01
CA VAL A 30 7.76 -0.56 -2.11
C VAL A 30 7.40 -0.29 -3.56
N VAL A 31 6.14 0.05 -3.83
CA VAL A 31 5.64 0.38 -5.17
C VAL A 31 5.16 1.82 -5.18
N ASN A 32 5.59 2.58 -6.17
CA ASN A 32 5.03 3.90 -6.41
C ASN A 32 3.74 3.78 -7.22
N ALA A 33 2.64 4.25 -6.64
CA ALA A 33 1.41 4.48 -7.38
C ALA A 33 1.56 5.77 -8.20
N PRO A 34 1.01 5.82 -9.44
CA PRO A 34 1.00 7.02 -10.26
C PRO A 34 0.00 8.08 -9.78
N CYS A 35 -0.98 7.69 -8.97
CA CYS A 35 -2.01 8.54 -8.42
C CYS A 35 -2.33 8.03 -7.01
N GLU A 36 -3.54 7.54 -6.76
CA GLU A 36 -3.92 7.02 -5.45
C GLU A 36 -3.29 5.67 -5.13
N ALA A 37 -2.65 5.62 -3.95
CA ALA A 37 -2.11 4.42 -3.35
C ALA A 37 -3.16 3.30 -3.24
N GLU A 38 -4.39 3.66 -2.86
CA GLU A 38 -5.48 2.71 -2.63
C GLU A 38 -5.96 2.06 -3.92
N ALA A 39 -6.11 2.85 -4.98
CA ALA A 39 -6.48 2.36 -6.30
C ALA A 39 -5.46 1.34 -6.83
N GLN A 40 -4.17 1.62 -6.64
CA GLN A 40 -3.10 0.71 -7.04
C GLN A 40 -3.12 -0.59 -6.21
N CYS A 41 -3.30 -0.49 -4.90
CA CYS A 41 -3.39 -1.66 -4.02
C CYS A 41 -4.64 -2.51 -4.32
N ALA A 42 -5.78 -1.88 -4.60
CA ALA A 42 -7.01 -2.55 -5.01
C ALA A 42 -6.84 -3.27 -6.36
N ALA A 43 -6.20 -2.62 -7.34
CA ALA A 43 -5.89 -3.23 -8.63
C ALA A 43 -4.94 -4.42 -8.51
N LEU A 44 -3.93 -4.34 -7.63
CA LEU A 44 -3.01 -5.44 -7.34
C LEU A 44 -3.71 -6.60 -6.63
N ALA A 45 -4.63 -6.31 -5.70
CA ALA A 45 -5.42 -7.32 -5.01
C ALA A 45 -6.37 -8.03 -5.98
N LYS A 46 -7.01 -7.26 -6.87
CA LYS A 46 -7.85 -7.79 -7.95
C LYS A 46 -7.07 -8.63 -8.96
N ALA A 47 -5.81 -8.28 -9.22
CA ALA A 47 -4.91 -9.06 -10.07
C ALA A 47 -4.33 -10.32 -9.37
N GLY A 48 -4.69 -10.57 -8.11
CA GLY A 48 -4.23 -11.73 -7.34
C GLY A 48 -2.76 -11.67 -6.94
N LYS A 49 -2.11 -10.51 -7.06
CA LYS A 49 -0.69 -10.33 -6.68
C LYS A 49 -0.50 -10.07 -5.20
N VAL A 50 -1.53 -9.53 -4.54
CA VAL A 50 -1.56 -9.31 -3.09
C VAL A 50 -2.82 -9.93 -2.51
N PHE A 51 -2.76 -10.35 -1.24
CA PHE A 51 -3.85 -11.04 -0.57
C PHE A 51 -5.01 -10.11 -0.23
N ALA A 52 -4.70 -8.91 0.27
CA ALA A 52 -5.67 -7.92 0.71
C ALA A 52 -5.07 -6.53 0.62
N THR A 53 -5.92 -5.52 0.46
CA THR A 53 -5.54 -4.11 0.65
C THR A 53 -5.63 -3.80 2.14
N VAL A 54 -4.59 -3.16 2.68
CA VAL A 54 -4.61 -2.66 4.06
C VAL A 54 -4.82 -1.16 3.99
N SER A 55 -5.99 -0.68 4.42
CA SER A 55 -6.26 0.75 4.61
C SER A 55 -7.30 0.94 5.70
N GLU A 56 -7.27 2.10 6.36
CA GLU A 56 -8.34 2.54 7.25
C GLU A 56 -9.52 3.15 6.49
N ASP A 57 -9.25 3.66 5.29
CA ASP A 57 -10.25 4.28 4.44
C ASP A 57 -11.04 3.21 3.69
N MET A 58 -12.34 3.45 3.54
CA MET A 58 -13.25 2.54 2.83
C MET A 58 -13.17 2.69 1.31
N ASP A 59 -12.38 3.63 0.82
CA ASP A 59 -12.28 3.95 -0.61
C ASP A 59 -11.61 2.81 -1.39
N ALA A 60 -10.73 2.03 -0.75
CA ALA A 60 -10.23 0.77 -1.29
C ALA A 60 -11.33 -0.23 -1.74
N LEU A 61 -12.51 -0.22 -1.11
CA LEU A 61 -13.65 -1.05 -1.56
C LEU A 61 -14.30 -0.47 -2.82
N THR A 62 -14.36 0.86 -2.96
CA THR A 62 -14.94 1.51 -4.14
C THR A 62 -14.07 1.30 -5.39
N PHE A 63 -12.75 1.21 -5.21
CA PHE A 63 -11.81 0.78 -6.25
C PHE A 63 -11.89 -0.72 -6.60
N GLY A 64 -12.67 -1.49 -5.85
CA GLY A 64 -12.90 -2.91 -6.11
C GLY A 64 -11.86 -3.85 -5.50
N SER A 65 -11.28 -3.48 -4.35
CA SER A 65 -10.47 -4.40 -3.57
C SER A 65 -11.33 -5.57 -3.06
N PRO A 66 -10.95 -6.84 -3.30
CA PRO A 66 -11.73 -8.00 -2.88
C PRO A 66 -11.68 -8.25 -1.37
N ILE A 67 -10.59 -7.85 -0.69
CA ILE A 67 -10.39 -8.04 0.75
C ILE A 67 -9.74 -6.77 1.30
N LEU A 68 -10.45 -6.06 2.19
CA LEU A 68 -9.94 -4.91 2.92
C LEU A 68 -9.62 -5.30 4.36
N LEU A 69 -8.38 -5.13 4.78
CA LEU A 69 -7.93 -5.32 6.15
C LEU A 69 -7.75 -3.97 6.83
N ARG A 70 -8.46 -3.76 7.94
CA ARG A 70 -8.38 -2.57 8.78
C ARG A 70 -7.61 -2.88 10.06
N GLN A 71 -7.06 -1.86 10.71
CA GLN A 71 -6.33 -1.91 11.99
C GLN A 71 -5.02 -2.73 12.00
N MET A 72 -4.31 -2.84 10.88
CA MET A 72 -3.01 -3.54 10.85
C MET A 72 -1.81 -2.67 11.28
N VAL A 73 -1.92 -1.35 11.21
CA VAL A 73 -0.90 -0.44 11.76
C VAL A 73 -1.34 -0.11 13.18
N ALA A 74 -0.74 -0.78 14.16
CA ALA A 74 -1.10 -0.68 15.57
C ALA A 74 -0.96 0.77 16.10
N ARG A 75 -1.90 1.13 16.98
CA ARG A 75 -2.00 2.41 17.70
C ARG A 75 -0.82 2.68 18.62
#